data_AF-A0A1R0H0P7-F1
#
_entry.id   AF-A0A1R0H0P7-F1
#
_cell.length_a   1.000
_cell.length_b   1.000
_cell.length_c   1.000
_cell.angle_alpha   90.00
_cell.angle_beta   90.00
_cell.angle_gamma   90.00
#
_symmetry.space_group_name_H-M   'P 1'
#
loop_
_entity.id
_entity.type
_entity.pdbx_description
1 polymer ?
#
loop_
_entity_poly.entity_id
_entity_poly.type
_entity_poly.pdbx_seq_one_letter_code
_entity_poly.pdbx_strand_id
1 'polypeptide(L)' 'MVTSGTTMLFSPFLSKKKAAERKSLKISELVSTISKKQIPSHTKYLVLVICCYDENDEDIDVPEIRVRIRA' A
#
# COMPACT_ATOMS: atom_id res chain seq x y z
N MET A 1 4.80 1.20 -7.71
CA MET A 1 5.11 1.26 -6.26
C MET A 1 3.86 1.63 -5.49
N VAL A 2 3.66 1.17 -4.24
CA VAL A 2 2.52 1.55 -3.39
C VAL A 2 3.03 1.94 -2.00
N THR A 3 2.67 3.13 -1.53
CA THR A 3 3.06 3.68 -0.23
C THR A 3 1.86 4.19 0.55
N SER A 4 1.95 4.18 1.88
CA SER A 4 0.99 4.77 2.80
C SER A 4 1.75 5.61 3.82
N GLY A 5 1.68 6.94 3.71
CA GLY A 5 2.57 7.85 4.43
C GLY A 5 4.03 7.52 4.13
N THR A 6 4.84 7.28 5.16
CA THR A 6 6.27 6.91 5.01
C THR A 6 6.50 5.41 4.82
N THR A 7 5.45 4.58 4.78
CA THR A 7 5.58 3.12 4.72
C THR A 7 5.42 2.61 3.28
N MET A 8 6.44 1.94 2.74
CA MET A 8 6.37 1.26 1.45
C MET A 8 5.70 -0.12 1.57
N LEU A 9 4.48 -0.21 1.08
CA LEU A 9 3.64 -1.41 1.15
C LEU A 9 4.03 -2.43 0.08
N PHE A 10 4.19 -1.96 -1.16
CA PHE A 10 4.53 -2.82 -2.30
C PHE A 10 5.52 -2.14 -3.25
N SER A 11 6.45 -2.93 -3.78
CA SER A 11 7.40 -2.52 -4.82
C SER A 11 7.66 -3.69 -5.77
N PRO A 12 7.82 -3.44 -7.08
CA PRO A 12 8.17 -4.49 -8.05
C PRO A 12 9.53 -5.14 -7.73
N PHE A 13 10.39 -4.49 -6.94
CA PHE A 13 11.70 -5.01 -6.53
C PHE A 13 11.64 -5.95 -5.30
N LEU A 14 10.45 -6.28 -4.78
CA LEU A 14 10.31 -7.23 -3.68
C LEU A 14 10.65 -8.66 -4.12
N SER A 15 11.25 -9.44 -3.22
CA SER A 15 11.45 -10.88 -3.48
C SER A 15 10.10 -11.59 -3.61
N LYS A 16 10.04 -12.64 -4.45
CA LYS A 16 8.79 -13.41 -4.70
C LYS A 16 8.09 -13.85 -3.41
N LYS A 17 8.87 -14.29 -2.41
CA LYS A 17 8.35 -14.68 -1.09
C LYS A 17 7.67 -13.52 -0.35
N LYS A 18 8.37 -12.38 -0.20
CA LYS A 18 7.81 -11.19 0.48
C LYS A 18 6.61 -10.61 -0.27
N ALA A 19 6.66 -10.64 -1.60
CA ALA A 19 5.54 -10.17 -2.43
C ALA A 19 4.30 -11.05 -2.22
N ALA A 20 4.45 -12.38 -2.18
CA ALA A 20 3.34 -13.30 -1.93
C ALA A 20 2.73 -13.11 -0.53
N GLU A 21 3.58 -13.04 0.51
CA GLU A 21 3.14 -12.82 1.90
C GLU A 21 2.38 -11.50 2.08
N ARG A 22 2.81 -10.42 1.40
CA ARG A 22 2.14 -9.12 1.48
C ARG A 22 0.85 -9.07 0.67
N LYS A 23 0.79 -9.74 -0.48
CA LYS A 23 -0.40 -9.79 -1.35
C LYS A 23 -1.57 -10.53 -0.68
N SER A 24 -1.31 -11.45 0.26
CA SER A 24 -2.37 -12.15 0.98
C SER A 24 -2.97 -11.36 2.15
N LEU A 25 -2.34 -10.26 2.59
CA LEU A 25 -2.81 -9.45 3.70
C LEU A 25 -3.81 -8.38 3.25
N LYS A 26 -4.76 -8.03 4.13
CA LYS A 26 -5.59 -6.84 3.93
C LYS A 26 -4.75 -5.58 4.10
N ILE A 27 -5.15 -4.46 3.48
CA ILE A 27 -4.39 -3.20 3.53
C ILE A 27 -4.19 -2.71 4.98
N SER A 28 -5.20 -2.84 5.85
CA SER A 28 -5.09 -2.49 7.27
C SER A 28 -4.04 -3.32 8.03
N GLU A 29 -4.03 -4.63 7.79
CA GLU A 29 -3.06 -5.57 8.37
C GLU A 29 -1.66 -5.34 7.82
N LEU A 30 -1.56 -5.10 6.51
CA LEU A 30 -0.30 -4.85 5.81
C LEU A 30 0.39 -3.58 6.33
N VAL A 31 -0.38 -2.48 6.45
CA VAL A 31 0.11 -1.22 7.01
C VAL A 31 0.57 -1.42 8.45
N SER A 32 -0.22 -2.11 9.28
CA SER A 32 0.13 -2.33 10.69
C SER A 32 1.38 -3.22 10.84
N THR A 33 1.52 -4.24 9.99
CA THR A 33 2.64 -5.18 10.01
C THR A 33 3.96 -4.52 9.60
N ILE A 34 3.95 -3.71 8.53
CA ILE A 34 5.18 -3.10 8.00
C ILE A 34 5.57 -1.86 8.80
N SER A 35 4.59 -1.01 9.15
CA SER A 35 4.85 0.21 9.94
C SER A 35 5.19 -0.09 11.40
N LYS A 36 4.86 -1.32 11.88
CA LYS A 36 4.93 -1.73 13.29
C LYS A 36 4.13 -0.82 14.22
N LYS A 37 3.14 -0.10 13.69
CA LYS A 37 2.24 0.78 14.41
C LYS A 37 0.82 0.30 14.21
N GLN A 38 0.04 0.25 15.29
CA GLN A 38 -1.39 -0.01 15.15
C GLN A 38 -2.08 1.19 14.52
N ILE A 39 -3.06 0.91 13.65
CA ILE A 39 -3.93 1.92 13.11
C ILE A 39 -4.88 2.40 14.23
N PRO A 40 -5.00 3.71 14.50
CA PRO A 40 -5.93 4.21 15.52
C PRO A 40 -7.37 3.77 15.23
N SER A 41 -8.12 3.37 16.27
CA SER A 41 -9.48 2.80 16.14
C SER A 41 -10.50 3.73 15.49
N HIS A 42 -10.28 5.05 15.53
CA HIS A 42 -11.15 6.04 14.88
C HIS A 42 -10.86 6.19 13.37
N THR A 43 -9.78 5.61 12.86
CA THR A 43 -9.35 5.73 11.47
C THR A 43 -10.28 4.95 10.56
N LYS A 44 -11.02 5.66 9.69
CA LYS A 44 -11.93 5.05 8.71
C LYS A 44 -11.32 4.91 7.32
N TYR A 45 -10.27 5.67 7.04
CA TYR A 45 -9.66 5.75 5.72
C TYR A 45 -8.13 5.72 5.81
N LEU A 46 -7.51 5.04 4.86
CA LEU A 46 -6.08 5.09 4.60
C LEU A 46 -5.86 5.72 3.23
N VAL A 47 -4.84 6.57 3.13
CA VAL A 47 -4.43 7.20 1.87
C VAL A 47 -3.24 6.41 1.33
N LEU A 48 -3.32 6.00 0.07
CA LEU A 48 -2.25 5.34 -0.65
C LEU A 48 -1.77 6.22 -1.80
N VAL A 49 -0.46 6.33 -1.93
CA VAL A 49 0.19 6.94 -3.10
C VAL A 49 0.78 5.82 -3.93
N ILE A 50 0.57 5.88 -5.24
CA ILE A 50 1.05 4.87 -6.17
C ILE A 50 1.89 5.50 -7.27
N CYS A 51 2.88 4.75 -7.73
CA CYS A 51 3.54 4.99 -9.01
C CYS A 51 3.19 3.81 -9.90
N CYS A 52 2.62 4.07 -11.07
CA CYS A 52 2.19 3.06 -12.01
C CYS A 52 2.57 3.47 -13.43
N TYR A 53 2.72 2.46 -14.26
CA TYR A 53 3.00 2.63 -15.67
C TYR A 53 1.70 2.52 -16.45
N ASP A 54 1.58 3.28 -17.53
CA ASP A 54 0.48 3.17 -18.48
C ASP A 54 0.65 1.95 -19.41
N GLU A 55 -0.21 1.83 -20.43
CA GLU A 55 -0.15 0.73 -21.40
C GLU A 55 1.09 0.80 -22.32
N ASN A 56 1.81 1.92 -22.33
CA ASN A 56 3.03 2.15 -23.11
C ASN A 56 4.31 2.06 -22.27
N ASP A 57 4.20 1.54 -21.04
CA ASP A 57 5.29 1.46 -20.04
C ASP A 57 5.85 2.84 -19.61
N GLU A 58 5.07 3.92 -19.75
CA GLU A 58 5.45 5.26 -19.27
C GLU A 58 5.04 5.47 -17.81
N ASP A 59 5.95 5.99 -16.97
CA ASP A 59 5.64 6.31 -15.57
C ASP A 59 4.74 7.56 -15.53
N ILE A 60 3.50 7.37 -15.07
CA ILE A 60 2.50 8.42 -15.03
C ILE A 60 2.17 8.83 -13.59
N ASP A 61 1.99 10.13 -13.40
CA ASP A 61 1.48 10.66 -12.14
C ASP A 61 -0.03 10.43 -12.06
N VAL A 62 -0.49 9.91 -10.92
CA VAL A 62 -1.89 9.55 -10.71
C VAL A 62 -2.37 10.03 -9.35
N PRO A 63 -3.67 10.33 -9.19
CA PRO A 63 -4.22 10.74 -7.91
C PRO A 63 -4.03 9.71 -6.81
N GLU A 64 -4.00 10.19 -5.57
CA GLU A 64 -4.02 9.33 -4.40
C GLU A 64 -5.28 8.48 -4.30
N ILE A 65 -5.14 7.30 -3.69
CA ILE A 65 -6.25 6.36 -3.47
C ILE A 65 -6.66 6.43 -2.02
N ARG A 66 -7.94 6.71 -1.76
CA ARG A 66 -8.54 6.59 -0.43
C ARG A 66 -9.21 5.24 -0.25
N VAL A 67 -8.63 4.41 0.61
CA VAL A 67 -9.17 3.10 0.97
C VAL A 67 -9.95 3.22 2.27
N ARG A 68 -11.26 2.92 2.23
CA ARG A 68 -12.07 2.79 3.43
C ARG A 68 -11.76 1.47 4.12
N ILE A 69 -11.27 1.53 5.36
CA ILE A 69 -11.06 0.36 6.20
C ILE A 69 -12.24 0.17 7.15
N ARG A 70 -12.56 -1.09 7.45
CA ARG A 70 -13.49 -1.45 8.52
C ARG A 70 -12.64 -1.88 9.71
N ALA A 71 -12.84 -1.21 10.84
CA ALA A 71 -12.26 -1.60 12.12
C ALA A 71 -12.81 -2.95 12.57
#